data_AF-A0AAV6PGI8-F1
#
_entry.id   AF-A0AAV6PGI8-F1
#
_cell.length_a   1.000
_cell.length_b   1.000
_cell.length_c   1.000
_cell.angle_alpha   90.00
_cell.angle_beta   90.00
_cell.angle_gamma   90.00
#
_symmetry.space_group_name_H-M   'P 1'
#
loop_
_entity.id
_entity.type
_entity.pdbx_description
1 polymer ?
#
loop_
_entity_poly.entity_id
_entity_poly.type
_entity_poly.pdbx_seq_one_letter_code
_entity_poly.pdbx_strand_id
1 'polypeptide(L)'
;NKFWLFREANLEPGYPQELTDYGREIPYDRIDAAIWWEPSGYTYLFQGDWYWRFNEQSRSADRGYPKQISVWGSSVPSGPKGAFLSDDGAYTFFYKGSKYWKFDNHRMKSEPGFPKSILRDFMGCSVDLDLDPDRDTDTDPERKYPDVNRPPFNPDAGRDGDQGKDGGGGADKDTGKGSDGNEDEDYREGREEDTNEVDVVLKVDDSEERTMNILMVTIPLVLLLCILGLIYAIINTLQSKGAPRLLVHCKRSLQDWV
;
A
#
# COMPACT_ATOMS: atom_id res chain seq x y z
N ASN A 1 -20.92 -9.98 18.82
CA ASN A 1 -20.23 -11.26 18.59
C ASN A 1 -20.18 -11.76 17.14
N LYS A 2 -20.20 -10.92 16.09
CA LYS A 2 -20.04 -11.38 14.69
C LYS A 2 -18.85 -10.72 14.01
N PHE A 3 -18.28 -11.36 13.00
CA PHE A 3 -17.23 -10.79 12.16
C PHE A 3 -17.50 -11.00 10.66
N TRP A 4 -16.88 -10.16 9.85
CA TRP A 4 -16.94 -10.17 8.38
C TRP A 4 -15.50 -10.18 7.86
N LEU A 5 -15.22 -10.95 6.81
CA LEU A 5 -13.94 -10.93 6.11
C LEU A 5 -14.08 -10.19 4.78
N PHE A 6 -13.26 -9.18 4.56
CA PHE A 6 -13.19 -8.43 3.30
C PHE A 6 -11.85 -8.64 2.60
N ARG A 7 -11.89 -8.75 1.28
CA ARG A 7 -10.72 -8.64 0.40
C ARG A 7 -10.82 -7.35 -0.39
N GLU A 8 -10.01 -6.37 -0.02
CA GLU A 8 -10.15 -4.98 -0.45
C GLU A 8 -11.56 -4.46 -0.10
N ALA A 9 -12.40 -4.15 -1.10
CA ALA A 9 -13.79 -3.73 -0.90
C ALA A 9 -14.82 -4.89 -0.96
N ASN A 10 -14.39 -6.12 -1.29
CA ASN A 10 -15.29 -7.24 -1.54
C ASN A 10 -15.52 -8.05 -0.25
N LEU A 11 -16.78 -8.27 0.13
CA LEU A 11 -17.15 -9.20 1.20
C LEU A 11 -16.95 -10.65 0.71
N GLU A 12 -16.19 -11.45 1.46
CA GLU A 12 -16.01 -12.87 1.14
C GLU A 12 -17.32 -13.67 1.32
N PRO A 13 -17.58 -14.71 0.50
CA PRO A 13 -18.75 -15.57 0.66
C PRO A 13 -18.81 -16.28 2.02
N GLY A 14 -20.01 -16.46 2.56
CA GLY A 14 -20.23 -17.17 3.82
C GLY A 14 -19.99 -16.33 5.09
N TYR A 15 -20.04 -15.00 4.97
CA TYR A 15 -19.98 -14.05 6.09
C TYR A 15 -21.29 -13.24 6.20
N PRO A 16 -21.66 -12.74 7.41
CA PRO A 16 -20.94 -12.81 8.67
C PRO A 16 -20.92 -14.20 9.32
N GLN A 17 -19.88 -14.46 10.10
CA GLN A 17 -19.72 -15.64 10.96
C GLN A 17 -19.74 -15.21 12.44
N GLU A 18 -19.97 -16.15 13.36
CA GLU A 18 -19.87 -15.88 14.79
C GLU A 18 -18.39 -15.77 15.19
N LEU A 19 -18.07 -14.94 16.19
CA LEU A 19 -16.67 -14.77 16.62
C LEU A 19 -16.08 -16.05 17.23
N THR A 20 -16.93 -17.02 17.64
CA THR A 20 -16.52 -18.40 17.97
C THR A 20 -15.82 -19.11 16.82
N ASP A 21 -16.20 -18.78 15.59
CA ASP A 21 -15.70 -19.41 14.37
C ASP A 21 -14.39 -18.74 13.90
N TYR A 22 -14.07 -17.54 14.44
CA TYR A 22 -12.81 -16.85 14.19
C TYR A 22 -11.63 -17.51 14.94
N GLY A 23 -11.83 -17.96 16.19
CA GLY A 23 -10.78 -18.62 16.95
C GLY A 23 -11.14 -19.04 18.37
N ARG A 24 -10.22 -19.78 19.01
CA ARG A 24 -10.37 -20.32 20.38
C ARG A 24 -9.76 -19.39 21.44
N GLU A 25 -10.29 -19.47 22.67
CA GLU A 25 -9.78 -18.76 23.86
C GLU A 25 -9.75 -17.21 23.75
N ILE A 26 -10.55 -16.64 22.85
CA ILE A 26 -10.74 -15.19 22.62
C ILE A 26 -12.07 -14.67 23.24
N PRO A 27 -12.28 -13.35 23.43
CA PRO A 27 -13.51 -12.84 24.04
C PRO A 27 -14.73 -12.88 23.10
N TYR A 28 -15.71 -13.73 23.41
CA TYR A 28 -16.94 -13.97 22.63
C TYR A 28 -18.14 -13.05 22.96
N ASP A 29 -17.87 -11.77 23.26
CA ASP A 29 -18.90 -10.73 23.39
C ASP A 29 -18.66 -9.68 22.30
N ARG A 30 -17.53 -8.97 22.48
CA ARG A 30 -17.00 -7.93 21.61
C ARG A 30 -15.48 -7.88 21.75
N ILE A 31 -14.86 -7.26 20.76
CA ILE A 31 -13.47 -6.78 20.83
C ILE A 31 -13.55 -5.25 20.81
N ASP A 32 -12.91 -4.57 21.76
CA ASP A 32 -12.88 -3.11 21.83
C ASP A 32 -11.82 -2.52 20.87
N ALA A 33 -10.69 -3.22 20.68
CA ALA A 33 -9.69 -2.94 19.64
C ALA A 33 -8.91 -4.20 19.23
N ALA A 34 -8.35 -4.24 18.02
CA ALA A 34 -7.44 -5.28 17.55
C ALA A 34 -6.26 -4.66 16.81
N ILE A 35 -5.08 -5.31 16.85
CA ILE A 35 -3.88 -4.91 16.11
C ILE A 35 -3.05 -6.15 15.75
N TRP A 36 -2.61 -6.29 14.50
CA TRP A 36 -1.57 -7.24 14.14
C TRP A 36 -0.20 -6.62 14.46
N TRP A 37 0.58 -7.25 15.35
CA TRP A 37 1.82 -6.66 15.88
C TRP A 37 3.03 -7.32 15.25
N GLU A 38 3.42 -6.77 14.08
CA GLU A 38 4.51 -7.21 13.20
C GLU A 38 5.78 -7.69 13.92
N PRO A 39 6.34 -6.99 14.94
CA PRO A 39 7.58 -7.44 15.61
C PRO A 39 7.49 -8.80 16.29
N SER A 40 6.27 -9.34 16.45
CA SER A 40 6.01 -10.64 17.05
C SER A 40 5.28 -11.63 16.12
N GLY A 41 4.59 -11.14 15.08
CA GLY A 41 3.72 -11.94 14.20
C GLY A 41 2.35 -12.31 14.79
N TYR A 42 2.03 -11.92 16.03
CA TYR A 42 0.75 -12.20 16.69
C TYR A 42 -0.24 -11.03 16.57
N THR A 43 -1.53 -11.34 16.55
CA THR A 43 -2.61 -10.35 16.67
C THR A 43 -2.94 -10.15 18.14
N TYR A 44 -3.10 -8.90 18.58
CA TYR A 44 -3.46 -8.58 19.96
C TYR A 44 -4.88 -8.00 19.99
N LEU A 45 -5.75 -8.65 20.77
CA LEU A 45 -7.16 -8.30 20.91
C LEU A 45 -7.39 -7.69 22.29
N PHE A 46 -8.10 -6.57 22.37
CA PHE A 46 -8.34 -5.83 23.61
C PHE A 46 -9.84 -5.81 23.95
N GLN A 47 -10.19 -5.99 25.22
CA GLN A 47 -11.55 -5.85 25.74
C GLN A 47 -11.48 -5.30 27.18
N GLY A 48 -12.00 -4.08 27.40
CA GLY A 48 -11.86 -3.41 28.70
C GLY A 48 -10.41 -3.32 29.20
N ASP A 49 -10.16 -3.70 30.45
CA ASP A 49 -8.84 -3.72 31.08
C ASP A 49 -7.94 -4.90 30.66
N TRP A 50 -8.39 -5.75 29.74
CA TRP A 50 -7.75 -7.01 29.38
C TRP A 50 -7.35 -7.08 27.91
N TYR A 51 -6.28 -7.83 27.64
CA TYR A 51 -5.85 -8.13 26.28
C TYR A 51 -5.39 -9.59 26.11
N TRP A 52 -5.58 -10.13 24.91
CA TRP A 52 -5.21 -11.47 24.48
C TRP A 52 -4.14 -11.37 23.41
N ARG A 53 -3.20 -12.32 23.40
CA ARG A 53 -2.33 -12.56 22.24
C ARG A 53 -2.88 -13.74 21.45
N PHE A 54 -3.31 -13.47 20.22
CA PHE A 54 -3.90 -14.42 19.29
C PHE A 54 -2.87 -14.88 18.26
N ASN A 55 -2.79 -16.19 18.09
CA ASN A 55 -1.91 -16.88 17.16
C ASN A 55 -2.72 -17.31 15.93
N GLU A 56 -2.64 -16.53 14.86
CA GLU A 56 -3.37 -16.72 13.59
C GLU A 56 -3.19 -18.13 13.01
N GLN A 57 -1.98 -18.72 13.11
CA GLN A 57 -1.68 -20.05 12.57
C GLN A 57 -2.41 -21.17 13.34
N SER A 58 -2.54 -21.03 14.66
CA SER A 58 -3.24 -22.00 15.53
C SER A 58 -4.74 -21.72 15.69
N ARG A 59 -5.18 -20.54 15.25
CA ARG A 59 -6.50 -19.92 15.47
C ARG A 59 -6.94 -20.02 16.93
N SER A 60 -6.05 -19.60 17.84
CA SER A 60 -6.24 -19.64 19.29
C SER A 60 -5.53 -18.46 19.95
N ALA A 61 -6.03 -18.01 21.10
CA ALA A 61 -5.22 -17.26 22.04
C ALA A 61 -4.10 -18.16 22.61
N ASP A 62 -2.99 -17.55 23.00
CA ASP A 62 -1.88 -18.21 23.69
C ASP A 62 -2.19 -18.48 25.16
N ARG A 63 -1.64 -19.57 25.70
CA ARG A 63 -1.76 -19.91 27.13
C ARG A 63 -1.18 -18.81 28.02
N GLY A 64 -1.88 -18.51 29.11
CA GLY A 64 -1.50 -17.43 30.04
C GLY A 64 -1.97 -16.04 29.62
N TYR A 65 -2.92 -15.96 28.69
CA TYR A 65 -3.76 -14.81 28.42
C TYR A 65 -5.21 -15.10 28.88
N PRO A 66 -6.06 -14.08 29.12
CA PRO A 66 -5.78 -12.64 29.02
C PRO A 66 -4.77 -12.12 30.04
N LYS A 67 -4.19 -10.96 29.73
CA LYS A 67 -3.34 -10.17 30.63
C LYS A 67 -3.89 -8.74 30.76
N GLN A 68 -3.52 -8.04 31.82
CA GLN A 68 -3.97 -6.65 32.02
C GLN A 68 -3.33 -5.70 31.00
N ILE A 69 -4.12 -4.75 30.49
CA ILE A 69 -3.67 -3.76 29.51
C ILE A 69 -2.56 -2.84 30.06
N SER A 70 -2.41 -2.75 31.39
CA SER A 70 -1.31 -2.06 32.08
C SER A 70 0.10 -2.52 31.67
N VAL A 71 0.25 -3.71 31.07
CA VAL A 71 1.50 -4.20 30.46
C VAL A 71 1.93 -3.31 29.27
N TRP A 72 0.99 -2.67 28.57
CA TRP A 72 1.24 -1.68 27.52
C TRP A 72 1.56 -0.27 28.08
N GLY A 73 2.01 -0.19 29.33
CA GLY A 73 2.32 1.05 30.02
C GLY A 73 1.08 1.67 30.69
N SER A 74 1.30 2.27 31.86
CA SER A 74 0.23 2.77 32.74
C SER A 74 -0.54 3.99 32.23
N SER A 75 -0.22 4.51 31.04
CA SER A 75 -0.99 5.57 30.39
C SER A 75 -2.00 5.07 29.37
N VAL A 76 -1.85 3.86 28.83
CA VAL A 76 -2.77 3.32 27.81
C VAL A 76 -4.14 3.11 28.46
N PRO A 77 -5.22 3.68 27.89
CA PRO A 77 -6.53 3.65 28.53
C PRO A 77 -7.14 2.26 28.42
N SER A 78 -7.86 1.83 29.47
CA SER A 78 -8.72 0.65 29.40
C SER A 78 -9.76 0.78 28.31
N GLY A 79 -10.08 -0.31 27.60
CA GLY A 79 -11.01 -0.32 26.46
C GLY A 79 -10.67 0.74 25.40
N PRO A 80 -9.47 0.70 24.78
CA PRO A 80 -9.17 1.51 23.61
C PRO A 80 -10.16 1.15 22.49
N LYS A 81 -10.51 2.10 21.62
CA LYS A 81 -11.45 1.90 20.50
C LYS A 81 -10.78 1.64 19.15
N GLY A 82 -9.46 1.66 19.13
CA GLY A 82 -8.65 1.07 18.09
C GLY A 82 -7.17 1.17 18.44
N ALA A 83 -6.36 0.37 17.75
CA ALA A 83 -4.91 0.37 17.85
C ALA A 83 -4.31 0.13 16.46
N PHE A 84 -3.18 0.77 16.15
CA PHE A 84 -2.48 0.61 14.88
C PHE A 84 -0.97 0.85 15.06
N LEU A 85 -0.15 0.32 14.14
CA LEU A 85 1.29 0.56 14.10
C LEU A 85 1.61 1.86 13.36
N SER A 86 2.78 2.44 13.62
CA SER A 86 3.45 3.34 12.67
C SER A 86 3.97 2.56 11.45
N ASP A 87 4.19 3.26 10.32
CA ASP A 87 4.65 2.68 9.05
C ASP A 87 6.00 1.94 9.14
N ASP A 88 6.78 2.19 10.20
CA ASP A 88 8.07 1.56 10.52
C ASP A 88 7.97 0.46 11.60
N GLY A 89 6.78 0.19 12.13
CA GLY A 89 6.54 -0.75 13.23
C GLY A 89 7.12 -0.34 14.60
N ALA A 90 7.82 0.80 14.69
CA ALA A 90 8.54 1.21 15.90
C ALA A 90 7.61 1.69 17.04
N TYR A 91 6.40 2.13 16.70
CA TYR A 91 5.41 2.63 17.65
C TYR A 91 4.04 1.98 17.45
N THR A 92 3.31 1.81 18.55
CA THR A 92 1.89 1.50 18.55
C THR A 92 1.10 2.71 19.01
N PHE A 93 0.10 3.12 18.23
CA PHE A 93 -0.88 4.13 18.60
C PHE A 93 -2.15 3.47 19.11
N PHE A 94 -2.67 3.96 20.24
CA PHE A 94 -3.97 3.58 20.80
C PHE A 94 -4.88 4.82 20.81
N TYR A 95 -6.17 4.68 20.48
CA TYR A 95 -7.11 5.80 20.58
C TYR A 95 -8.36 5.46 21.42
N LYS A 96 -8.93 6.49 22.05
CA LYS A 96 -10.18 6.41 22.82
C LYS A 96 -10.83 7.79 22.91
N GLY A 97 -12.03 7.94 22.34
CA GLY A 97 -12.67 9.25 22.17
C GLY A 97 -11.81 10.17 21.29
N SER A 98 -11.79 11.47 21.58
CA SER A 98 -10.99 12.48 20.87
C SER A 98 -9.47 12.42 21.14
N LYS A 99 -8.99 11.41 21.88
CA LYS A 99 -7.59 11.30 22.34
C LYS A 99 -6.89 10.07 21.79
N TYR A 100 -5.59 10.21 21.55
CA TYR A 100 -4.69 9.10 21.23
C TYR A 100 -3.41 9.12 22.07
N TRP A 101 -2.82 7.94 22.23
CA TRP A 101 -1.61 7.64 22.99
C TRP A 101 -0.58 6.99 22.06
N LYS A 102 0.71 7.29 22.28
CA LYS A 102 1.83 6.68 21.55
C LYS A 102 2.62 5.77 22.51
N PHE A 103 2.86 4.54 22.09
CA PHE A 103 3.66 3.54 22.79
C PHE A 103 4.89 3.19 21.94
N ASP A 104 6.05 3.11 22.57
CA ASP A 104 7.33 2.73 21.97
C ASP A 104 7.52 1.22 22.10
N ASN A 105 7.56 0.53 20.95
CA ASN A 105 7.64 -0.92 20.88
C ASN A 105 9.03 -1.47 21.25
N HIS A 106 10.09 -0.66 21.12
CA HIS A 106 11.46 -1.05 21.47
C HIS A 106 11.75 -0.86 22.96
N ARG A 107 11.28 0.25 23.54
CA ARG A 107 11.44 0.60 24.97
C ARG A 107 10.33 0.02 25.85
N MET A 108 9.29 -0.59 25.24
CA MET A 108 8.09 -1.12 25.90
C MET A 108 7.45 -0.14 26.88
N LYS A 109 7.34 1.14 26.46
CA LYS A 109 6.88 2.25 27.31
C LYS A 109 6.02 3.24 26.53
N SER A 110 5.06 3.83 27.21
CA SER A 110 4.33 5.00 26.70
C SER A 110 5.24 6.21 26.55
N GLU A 111 5.11 6.94 25.45
CA GLU A 111 5.88 8.15 25.19
C GLU A 111 5.40 9.35 26.02
N PRO A 112 6.31 10.24 26.47
CA PRO A 112 5.94 11.42 27.22
C PRO A 112 5.22 12.45 26.34
N GLY A 113 4.38 13.29 26.94
CA GLY A 113 3.59 14.29 26.22
C GLY A 113 2.37 13.73 25.48
N PHE A 114 1.89 12.55 25.89
CA PHE A 114 0.63 11.93 25.46
C PHE A 114 -0.31 11.74 26.68
N PRO A 115 -1.64 11.72 26.50
CA PRO A 115 -2.36 11.74 25.23
C PRO A 115 -2.38 13.08 24.49
N LYS A 116 -2.59 13.02 23.18
CA LYS A 116 -2.83 14.16 22.29
C LYS A 116 -4.19 14.05 21.58
N SER A 117 -4.61 15.10 20.87
CA SER A 117 -5.91 15.14 20.16
C SER A 117 -5.82 14.42 18.82
N ILE A 118 -6.60 13.36 18.62
CA ILE A 118 -6.66 12.66 17.32
C ILE A 118 -7.35 13.51 16.25
N LEU A 119 -8.29 14.37 16.66
CA LEU A 119 -9.01 15.27 15.76
C LEU A 119 -8.06 16.29 15.12
N ARG A 120 -7.14 16.85 15.92
CA ARG A 120 -6.14 17.80 15.42
C ARG A 120 -5.00 17.09 14.68
N ASP A 121 -4.41 16.07 15.30
CA ASP A 121 -3.14 15.51 14.85
C ASP A 121 -3.29 14.45 13.72
N PHE A 122 -4.49 13.88 13.51
CA PHE A 122 -4.79 12.95 12.41
C PHE A 122 -5.91 13.44 11.48
N MET A 123 -7.03 13.94 12.02
CA MET A 123 -8.17 14.38 11.18
C MET A 123 -7.97 15.78 10.59
N GLY A 124 -6.91 16.50 10.97
CA GLY A 124 -6.57 17.82 10.45
C GLY A 124 -7.51 18.94 10.90
N CYS A 125 -8.30 18.72 11.96
CA CYS A 125 -9.19 19.76 12.51
C CYS A 125 -8.36 20.82 13.24
N SER A 126 -8.36 22.07 12.75
CA SER A 126 -8.10 23.19 13.64
C SER A 126 -9.20 23.23 14.69
N VAL A 127 -8.80 23.35 15.95
CA VAL A 127 -9.69 23.90 16.97
C VAL A 127 -9.31 25.37 17.01
N ASP A 128 -10.14 26.20 16.39
CA ASP A 128 -9.91 27.65 16.32
C ASP A 128 -10.17 28.20 17.73
N LEU A 129 -9.10 28.33 18.52
CA LEU A 129 -9.16 28.79 19.92
C LEU A 129 -9.48 30.29 20.04
N ASP A 130 -9.65 30.97 18.91
CA ASP A 130 -9.93 32.40 18.79
C ASP A 130 -11.45 32.71 18.75
N LEU A 131 -12.31 31.71 18.99
CA LEU A 131 -13.73 31.93 19.30
C LEU A 131 -13.88 32.40 20.74
N ASP A 132 -13.75 33.72 20.89
CA ASP A 132 -14.09 34.53 22.06
C ASP A 132 -15.44 34.09 22.68
N PRO A 133 -15.51 33.69 23.97
CA PRO A 133 -16.69 33.03 24.55
C PRO A 133 -17.96 33.89 24.59
N ASP A 134 -17.85 35.21 24.44
CA ASP A 134 -18.98 36.16 24.44
C ASP A 134 -19.55 36.42 23.03
N ARG A 135 -19.11 35.70 21.99
CA ARG A 135 -19.61 35.88 20.61
C ARG A 135 -20.85 35.03 20.33
N ASP A 136 -22.03 35.63 20.51
CA ASP A 136 -23.33 35.06 20.11
C ASP A 136 -23.30 34.52 18.67
N THR A 137 -23.50 33.21 18.50
CA THR A 137 -23.46 32.55 17.19
C THR A 137 -24.80 32.54 16.43
N ASP A 138 -25.86 33.09 17.02
CA ASP A 138 -27.23 33.09 16.48
C ASP A 138 -27.47 34.15 15.38
N THR A 139 -26.43 34.68 14.73
CA THR A 139 -26.55 35.65 13.63
C THR A 139 -25.49 35.47 12.53
N ASP A 140 -25.21 34.23 12.14
CA ASP A 140 -24.64 33.87 10.83
C ASP A 140 -25.64 33.03 10.03
N PRO A 141 -26.35 33.60 9.03
CA PRO A 141 -27.32 32.86 8.23
C PRO A 141 -26.68 32.02 7.11
N GLU A 142 -25.36 32.06 6.90
CA GLU A 142 -24.73 31.56 5.67
C GLU A 142 -24.09 30.16 5.80
N ARG A 143 -24.30 29.47 6.94
CA ARG A 143 -24.05 28.01 7.06
C ARG A 143 -25.10 27.18 6.31
N LYS A 144 -25.05 27.28 4.98
CA LYS A 144 -25.88 26.49 4.05
C LYS A 144 -25.50 25.00 4.11
N TYR A 145 -26.26 24.24 4.88
CA TYR A 145 -26.23 22.77 4.84
C TYR A 145 -26.39 22.27 3.38
N PRO A 146 -25.72 21.18 2.99
CA PRO A 146 -25.93 20.59 1.68
C PRO A 146 -27.38 20.10 1.56
N ASP A 147 -28.06 20.50 0.49
CA ASP A 147 -29.46 20.16 0.26
C ASP A 147 -29.65 18.64 0.10
N VAL A 148 -30.31 18.03 1.09
CA VAL A 148 -30.61 16.60 1.15
C VAL A 148 -31.57 16.13 0.05
N ASN A 149 -32.22 17.04 -0.66
CA ASN A 149 -33.10 16.73 -1.79
C ASN A 149 -32.36 16.73 -3.14
N ARG A 150 -31.07 17.12 -3.17
CA ARG A 150 -30.28 17.10 -4.40
C ARG A 150 -29.92 15.64 -4.75
N PRO A 151 -30.37 15.11 -5.90
CA PRO A 151 -30.07 13.73 -6.29
C PRO A 151 -28.57 13.51 -6.50
N PRO A 152 -28.08 12.26 -6.44
CA PRO A 152 -26.68 11.93 -6.68
C PRO A 152 -26.15 12.49 -8.00
N PHE A 153 -24.86 12.84 -8.03
CA PHE A 153 -24.19 13.29 -9.24
C PHE A 153 -24.18 12.16 -10.28
N ASN A 154 -24.95 12.35 -11.37
CA ASN A 154 -24.98 11.42 -12.50
C ASN A 154 -23.88 11.82 -13.52
N PRO A 155 -22.80 11.04 -13.67
CA PRO A 155 -21.69 11.41 -14.56
C PRO A 155 -22.05 11.37 -16.05
N ASP A 156 -23.09 10.63 -16.44
CA ASP A 156 -23.49 10.46 -17.85
C ASP A 156 -24.45 11.55 -18.38
N ALA A 157 -24.84 12.52 -17.54
CA ALA A 157 -25.75 13.62 -17.90
C ALA A 157 -25.07 14.73 -18.73
N GLY A 158 -24.31 14.35 -19.77
CA GLY A 158 -23.47 15.23 -20.57
C GLY A 158 -23.34 14.81 -22.04
N ARG A 159 -24.32 14.09 -22.58
CA ARG A 159 -24.42 13.73 -24.00
C ARG A 159 -25.78 14.16 -24.54
N ASP A 160 -25.79 14.56 -25.81
CA ASP A 160 -26.88 15.24 -26.53
C ASP A 160 -27.13 16.68 -26.03
N GLY A 161 -27.07 17.73 -26.84
CA GLY A 161 -26.64 17.83 -28.25
C GLY A 161 -27.02 19.21 -28.83
N ASP A 162 -26.17 19.81 -29.66
CA ASP A 162 -26.46 21.10 -30.33
C ASP A 162 -25.93 21.13 -31.78
N GLN A 163 -26.52 21.96 -32.65
CA GLN A 163 -26.26 22.00 -34.09
C GLN A 163 -26.11 23.42 -34.68
N GLY A 164 -24.89 23.75 -35.10
CA GLY A 164 -24.54 24.77 -36.10
C GLY A 164 -23.09 24.52 -36.55
N LYS A 165 -22.74 24.37 -37.84
CA LYS A 165 -22.86 25.30 -38.98
C LYS A 165 -22.12 26.62 -38.71
N ASP A 166 -21.22 27.11 -39.56
CA ASP A 166 -20.87 26.76 -40.96
C ASP A 166 -19.43 26.13 -41.04
N GLY A 167 -18.85 25.56 -42.11
CA GLY A 167 -18.89 25.79 -43.57
C GLY A 167 -17.54 26.40 -44.03
N GLY A 168 -16.77 25.86 -45.00
CA GLY A 168 -16.88 24.62 -45.78
C GLY A 168 -15.76 24.46 -46.84
N GLY A 169 -15.74 23.33 -47.56
CA GLY A 169 -14.81 23.01 -48.67
C GLY A 169 -13.53 22.23 -48.27
N GLY A 170 -12.97 21.32 -49.09
CA GLY A 170 -13.50 20.72 -50.34
C GLY A 170 -12.40 20.02 -51.19
N ALA A 171 -12.72 18.85 -51.79
CA ALA A 171 -11.88 18.03 -52.69
C ALA A 171 -10.54 17.47 -52.10
N ASP A 172 -9.93 16.38 -52.56
CA ASP A 172 -10.34 15.19 -53.35
C ASP A 172 -9.37 14.04 -52.90
N LYS A 173 -9.79 12.80 -52.61
CA LYS A 173 -10.14 11.66 -53.50
C LYS A 173 -8.92 10.79 -53.90
N ASP A 174 -9.20 9.54 -54.29
CA ASP A 174 -8.30 8.51 -54.90
C ASP A 174 -7.20 7.93 -53.97
N THR A 175 -7.40 6.76 -53.35
CA THR A 175 -7.38 5.34 -53.84
C THR A 175 -5.99 4.71 -53.86
N GLY A 176 -5.79 3.72 -52.97
CA GLY A 176 -4.52 3.02 -52.76
C GLY A 176 -4.13 1.96 -53.80
N LYS A 177 -3.45 0.90 -53.31
CA LYS A 177 -2.70 -0.16 -54.03
C LYS A 177 -1.23 0.22 -54.28
N GLY A 178 -0.34 -0.74 -54.15
CA GLY A 178 1.10 -0.61 -54.41
C GLY A 178 1.68 -1.88 -55.03
N SER A 179 2.99 -1.87 -55.30
CA SER A 179 3.86 -3.02 -55.58
C SER A 179 5.33 -2.58 -55.48
N ASP A 180 6.17 -3.48 -54.96
CA ASP A 180 7.45 -3.95 -55.51
C ASP A 180 8.28 -3.08 -56.47
N GLY A 181 9.59 -2.97 -56.21
CA GLY A 181 10.61 -2.47 -57.15
C GLY A 181 11.99 -2.26 -56.48
N ASN A 182 13.06 -2.78 -57.09
CA ASN A 182 14.46 -2.70 -56.63
C ASN A 182 15.32 -1.75 -57.53
N GLU A 183 16.65 -1.78 -57.33
CA GLU A 183 17.75 -1.35 -58.24
C GLU A 183 18.10 0.16 -58.21
N ASP A 184 19.39 0.60 -58.29
CA ASP A 184 20.69 0.12 -57.73
C ASP A 184 21.65 1.35 -57.70
N GLU A 185 23.01 1.42 -57.69
CA GLU A 185 24.23 0.57 -57.81
C GLU A 185 25.31 1.20 -56.84
N ASP A 186 26.61 0.91 -56.67
CA ASP A 186 27.68 -0.08 -57.00
C ASP A 186 28.80 0.16 -55.91
N TYR A 187 29.93 -0.56 -55.98
CA TYR A 187 31.26 -0.37 -55.34
C TYR A 187 31.43 -0.79 -53.86
N ARG A 188 32.16 -1.88 -53.54
CA ARG A 188 33.61 -2.25 -53.72
C ARG A 188 34.52 -1.77 -52.56
N GLU A 189 35.55 -2.48 -52.09
CA GLU A 189 36.21 -3.76 -52.49
C GLU A 189 37.11 -4.34 -51.37
N GLY A 190 37.46 -5.65 -51.43
CA GLY A 190 38.50 -6.37 -50.64
C GLY A 190 38.00 -7.70 -50.05
N ARG A 191 38.30 -8.92 -50.59
CA ARG A 191 39.58 -9.66 -50.79
C ARG A 191 40.29 -10.02 -49.47
N GLU A 192 40.74 -11.26 -49.18
CA GLU A 192 40.75 -12.60 -49.82
C GLU A 192 40.57 -13.67 -48.68
N GLU A 193 40.04 -14.89 -48.85
CA GLU A 193 40.62 -16.13 -49.45
C GLU A 193 42.04 -16.51 -48.93
N ASP A 194 42.42 -17.77 -48.67
CA ASP A 194 41.72 -19.06 -48.52
C ASP A 194 42.69 -20.10 -47.86
N THR A 195 42.21 -21.32 -47.58
CA THR A 195 42.93 -22.60 -47.42
C THR A 195 43.47 -23.07 -46.05
N ASN A 196 43.07 -24.32 -45.80
CA ASN A 196 43.48 -25.39 -44.88
C ASN A 196 44.97 -25.50 -44.48
N GLU A 197 45.23 -25.99 -43.25
CA GLU A 197 46.16 -27.11 -43.00
C GLU A 197 45.81 -27.84 -41.66
N VAL A 198 46.35 -29.04 -41.44
CA VAL A 198 46.22 -29.83 -40.21
C VAL A 198 47.60 -30.26 -39.70
N ASP A 199 47.98 -29.84 -38.49
CA ASP A 199 48.93 -30.58 -37.65
C ASP A 199 48.65 -30.35 -36.15
N VAL A 200 49.06 -31.30 -35.29
CA VAL A 200 48.74 -31.33 -33.86
C VAL A 200 49.98 -31.04 -33.02
N VAL A 201 50.13 -29.78 -32.59
CA VAL A 201 51.13 -29.39 -31.58
C VAL A 201 50.41 -28.97 -30.29
N LEU A 202 50.34 -29.90 -29.33
CA LEU A 202 49.83 -29.61 -27.98
C LEU A 202 50.83 -28.75 -27.18
N LYS A 203 50.78 -27.43 -27.40
CA LYS A 203 51.29 -26.46 -26.43
C LYS A 203 50.40 -26.43 -25.19
N VAL A 204 50.78 -27.23 -24.19
CA VAL A 204 50.47 -26.94 -22.79
C VAL A 204 51.34 -25.74 -22.35
N ASP A 205 51.00 -25.11 -21.22
CA ASP A 205 51.69 -23.93 -20.66
C ASP A 205 51.58 -22.61 -21.46
N ASP A 206 50.38 -22.33 -21.96
CA ASP A 206 49.89 -20.96 -22.20
C ASP A 206 48.38 -20.83 -21.89
N SER A 207 47.80 -21.84 -21.23
CA SER A 207 46.36 -21.96 -20.97
C SER A 207 45.96 -21.58 -19.56
N GLU A 208 46.79 -21.83 -18.54
CA GLU A 208 46.44 -21.58 -17.13
C GLU A 208 46.37 -20.09 -16.82
N GLU A 209 47.38 -19.29 -17.19
CA GLU A 209 47.30 -17.82 -17.00
C GLU A 209 46.16 -17.20 -17.82
N ARG A 210 45.93 -17.67 -19.05
CA ARG A 210 44.83 -17.17 -19.89
C ARG A 210 43.46 -17.52 -19.30
N THR A 211 43.29 -18.74 -18.77
CA THR A 211 42.03 -19.13 -18.10
C THR A 211 41.85 -18.43 -16.76
N MET A 212 42.91 -18.19 -15.98
CA MET A 212 42.84 -17.35 -14.77
C MET A 212 42.46 -15.90 -15.09
N ASN A 213 43.03 -15.31 -16.15
CA ASN A 213 42.67 -13.96 -16.59
C ASN A 213 41.23 -13.90 -17.14
N ILE A 214 40.79 -14.93 -17.89
CA ILE A 214 39.39 -15.07 -18.31
C ILE A 214 38.46 -15.20 -17.10
N LEU A 215 38.81 -15.97 -16.07
CA LEU A 215 38.04 -16.07 -14.82
C LEU A 215 38.00 -14.74 -14.06
N MET A 216 39.12 -14.03 -13.97
CA MET A 216 39.21 -12.70 -13.34
C MET A 216 38.38 -11.63 -14.03
N VAL A 217 38.06 -11.78 -15.32
CA VAL A 217 37.16 -10.88 -16.06
C VAL A 217 35.71 -11.39 -16.07
N THR A 218 35.51 -12.69 -16.29
CA THR A 218 34.16 -13.28 -16.38
C THR A 218 33.44 -13.36 -15.04
N ILE A 219 34.13 -13.63 -13.92
CA ILE A 219 33.47 -13.69 -12.61
C ILE A 219 32.89 -12.32 -12.21
N PRO A 220 33.62 -11.18 -12.28
CA PRO A 220 33.03 -9.86 -12.06
C PRO A 220 31.91 -9.51 -13.05
N LEU A 221 32.03 -9.87 -14.34
CA LEU A 221 30.97 -9.63 -15.33
C LEU A 221 29.70 -10.43 -15.03
N VAL A 222 29.82 -11.71 -14.66
CA VAL A 222 28.69 -12.56 -14.26
C VAL A 222 28.06 -12.04 -12.97
N LEU A 223 28.86 -11.65 -11.96
CA LEU A 223 28.35 -11.02 -10.74
C LEU A 223 27.61 -9.71 -11.03
N LEU A 224 28.13 -8.87 -11.93
CA LEU A 224 27.49 -7.63 -12.37
C LEU A 224 26.16 -7.91 -13.09
N LEU A 225 26.11 -8.92 -13.97
CA LEU A 225 24.87 -9.37 -14.62
C LEU A 225 23.85 -9.92 -13.61
N CYS A 226 24.29 -10.69 -12.59
CA CYS A 226 23.43 -11.13 -11.49
C CYS A 226 22.89 -9.95 -10.68
N ILE A 227 23.72 -8.95 -10.37
CA ILE A 227 23.30 -7.73 -9.65
C ILE A 227 22.30 -6.92 -10.49
N LEU A 228 22.54 -6.74 -11.80
CA LEU A 228 21.58 -6.10 -12.70
C LEU A 228 20.27 -6.90 -12.81
N GLY A 229 20.33 -8.23 -12.84
CA GLY A 229 19.16 -9.10 -12.82
C GLY A 229 18.34 -8.98 -11.54
N LEU A 230 19.01 -8.89 -10.38
CA LEU A 230 18.36 -8.62 -9.08
C LEU A 230 17.75 -7.22 -9.02
N ILE A 231 18.47 -6.19 -9.50
CA ILE A 231 17.94 -4.81 -9.59
C ILE A 231 16.73 -4.76 -10.53
N TYR A 232 16.78 -5.42 -11.68
CA TYR A 232 15.65 -5.52 -12.60
C TYR A 232 14.47 -6.28 -11.97
N ALA A 233 14.71 -7.37 -11.24
CA ALA A 233 13.66 -8.09 -10.52
C ALA A 233 13.05 -7.23 -9.39
N ILE A 234 13.85 -6.42 -8.69
CA ILE A 234 13.37 -5.46 -7.68
C ILE A 234 12.54 -4.36 -8.36
N ILE A 235 13.01 -3.74 -9.44
CA ILE A 235 12.25 -2.72 -10.19
C ILE A 235 10.95 -3.31 -10.74
N ASN A 236 10.99 -4.49 -11.33
CA ASN A 236 9.81 -5.17 -11.88
C ASN A 236 8.82 -5.59 -10.77
N THR A 237 9.29 -6.01 -9.58
CA THR A 237 8.40 -6.26 -8.43
C THR A 237 7.86 -4.97 -7.80
N LEU A 238 8.56 -3.84 -7.91
CA LEU A 238 8.08 -2.51 -7.52
C LEU A 238 7.17 -1.84 -8.58
N GLN A 239 7.20 -2.30 -9.83
CA GLN A 239 6.29 -1.83 -10.90
C GLN A 239 5.05 -2.73 -11.03
N SER A 240 5.17 -4.04 -10.85
CA SER A 240 4.03 -4.98 -10.79
C SER A 240 3.24 -4.87 -9.49
N LYS A 241 3.89 -4.51 -8.36
CA LYS A 241 3.21 -3.84 -7.25
C LYS A 241 2.90 -2.39 -7.66
N GLY A 242 1.93 -2.25 -8.55
CA GLY A 242 1.57 -0.96 -9.14
C GLY A 242 1.38 0.14 -8.09
N ALA A 243 1.87 1.34 -8.39
CA ALA A 243 1.93 2.45 -7.45
C ALA A 243 0.59 2.67 -6.71
N PRO A 244 0.60 2.97 -5.38
CA PRO A 244 -0.59 3.01 -4.54
C PRO A 244 -1.53 4.16 -4.92
N ARG A 245 -2.40 3.92 -5.91
CA ARG A 245 -3.45 4.84 -6.38
C ARG A 245 -4.64 4.88 -5.40
N LEU A 246 -4.38 5.17 -4.12
CA LEU A 246 -5.42 5.25 -3.09
C LEU A 246 -5.33 6.47 -2.15
N LEU A 247 -4.61 7.54 -2.54
CA LEU A 247 -4.63 8.83 -1.83
C LEU A 247 -5.62 9.84 -2.44
N VAL A 248 -6.86 9.40 -2.67
CA VAL A 248 -7.98 10.29 -3.07
C VAL A 248 -9.26 10.01 -2.27
N HIS A 249 -9.53 8.75 -1.89
CA HIS A 249 -10.87 8.37 -1.41
C HIS A 249 -11.08 8.32 0.12
N CYS A 250 -10.02 8.48 0.93
CA CYS A 250 -10.07 8.24 2.38
C CYS A 250 -10.72 9.39 3.21
N LYS A 251 -11.30 10.41 2.58
CA LYS A 251 -11.85 11.59 3.30
C LYS A 251 -13.35 11.51 3.67
N ARG A 252 -14.11 10.50 3.19
CA ARG A 252 -15.59 10.55 3.24
C ARG A 252 -16.34 9.39 3.93
N SER A 253 -15.64 8.37 4.46
CA SER A 253 -16.32 7.15 4.95
C SER A 253 -16.53 7.07 6.48
N LEU A 254 -16.13 8.09 7.26
CA LEU A 254 -16.07 8.01 8.73
C LEU A 254 -17.06 8.92 9.47
N GLN A 255 -18.00 9.57 8.77
CA GLN A 255 -18.96 10.50 9.39
C GLN A 255 -20.39 9.94 9.53
N ASP A 256 -20.70 8.82 8.87
CA ASP A 256 -22.06 8.25 8.80
C ASP A 256 -22.37 7.21 9.91
N TRP A 257 -21.73 7.33 11.09
CA TRP A 257 -21.89 6.41 12.24
C TRP A 257 -21.99 7.16 13.59
N VAL A 258 -22.93 8.10 13.68
CA VAL A 258 -23.41 8.73 14.93
C VAL A 258 -24.93 8.79 14.89
#